data_AF-A0A6T8NMM9-F1
#
_entry.id   AF-A0A6T8NMM9-F1
#
_cell.length_a   1.000
_cell.length_b   1.000
_cell.length_c   1.000
_cell.angle_alpha   90.00
_cell.angle_beta   90.00
_cell.angle_gamma   90.00
#
_symmetry.space_group_name_H-M   'P 1'
#
loop_
_entity.id
_entity.type
_entity.pdbx_description
1 polymer ?
#
loop_
_entity_poly.entity_id
_entity_poly.type
_entity_poly.pdbx_seq_one_letter_code
_entity_poly.pdbx_strand_id
1 'polypeptide(L)'
;MPLHDAVIRNDEADIKLILSNATFTDTNINAEDETGITALIEACIRGNKSIVLLLLENGCPAQPTAGFRHSPLRGAAVCGHAHLIPLLLKFGSCPNSVSDGHRTPLMGACFLRNGIDARKSVECVRALLDDERTDPTIANSYSETALDLAKIRGYTESILLLQQASDRWKK
;
A
#
# COMPACT_ATOMS: atom_id res chain seq x y z
N MET A 1 11.42 22.56 5.06
CA MET A 1 11.69 21.10 5.05
C MET A 1 10.46 20.39 4.51
N PRO A 2 10.60 19.53 3.50
CA PRO A 2 9.50 18.71 2.99
C PRO A 2 8.94 17.76 4.05
N LEU A 3 7.62 17.53 4.04
CA LEU A 3 6.94 16.57 4.93
C LEU A 3 7.53 15.16 4.80
N HIS A 4 7.91 14.79 3.58
CA HIS A 4 8.56 13.50 3.27
C HIS A 4 9.84 13.27 4.09
N ASP A 5 10.71 14.27 4.21
CA ASP A 5 11.98 14.15 4.95
C ASP A 5 11.75 13.98 6.47
N ALA A 6 10.71 14.62 7.01
CA ALA A 6 10.32 14.44 8.41
C ALA A 6 9.80 13.01 8.67
N VAL A 7 9.08 12.42 7.72
CA VAL A 7 8.65 11.00 7.77
C VAL A 7 9.84 10.06 7.69
N ILE A 8 10.82 10.32 6.82
CA ILE A 8 12.05 9.50 6.71
C ILE A 8 12.80 9.48 8.05
N ARG A 9 12.91 10.64 8.72
CA ARG A 9 13.55 10.76 10.03
C ARG A 9 12.71 10.21 11.18
N ASN A 10 11.45 9.82 10.92
CA ASN A 10 10.51 9.37 11.92
C ASN A 10 10.27 10.42 13.03
N ASP A 11 10.31 11.70 12.67
CA ASP A 11 10.21 12.83 13.59
C ASP A 11 8.75 13.28 13.71
N GLU A 12 8.03 12.69 14.67
CA GLU A 12 6.60 12.98 14.87
C GLU A 12 6.33 14.45 15.23
N ALA A 13 7.27 15.11 15.92
CA ALA A 13 7.12 16.52 16.29
C ALA A 13 7.19 17.42 15.04
N ASP A 14 8.18 17.18 14.17
CA ASP A 14 8.30 17.90 12.91
C ASP A 14 7.13 17.62 11.97
N ILE A 15 6.67 16.36 11.89
CA ILE A 15 5.50 16.00 11.07
C ILE A 15 4.27 16.78 11.56
N LYS A 16 3.99 16.78 12.87
CA LYS A 16 2.86 17.53 13.44
C LYS A 16 2.98 19.04 13.17
N LEU A 17 4.17 19.61 13.33
CA LEU A 17 4.43 21.02 13.08
C LEU A 17 4.19 21.39 11.60
N ILE A 18 4.66 20.56 10.67
CA ILE A 18 4.46 20.79 9.24
C ILE A 18 2.97 20.69 8.89
N LEU A 19 2.28 19.66 9.38
CA LEU A 19 0.84 19.47 9.12
C LEU A 19 -0.01 20.60 9.72
N SER A 20 0.30 21.08 10.93
CA SER A 20 -0.43 22.20 11.54
C SER A 20 -0.21 23.53 10.81
N ASN A 21 0.96 23.71 10.21
CA ASN A 21 1.28 24.92 9.45
C ASN A 21 0.74 24.87 8.02
N ALA A 22 0.51 23.67 7.46
CA ALA A 22 0.02 23.49 6.10
C ALA A 22 -1.36 24.12 5.86
N THR A 23 -2.15 24.40 6.90
CA THR A 23 -3.41 25.16 6.78
C THR A 23 -3.19 26.66 6.57
N PHE A 24 -1.99 27.16 6.83
CA PHE A 24 -1.61 28.57 6.77
C PHE A 24 -0.54 28.88 5.71
N THR A 25 0.02 27.85 5.07
CA THR A 25 1.09 27.95 4.08
C THR A 25 0.74 27.17 2.81
N ASP A 26 1.33 27.51 1.67
CA ASP A 26 1.24 26.73 0.42
C ASP A 26 2.03 25.41 0.46
N THR A 27 2.10 24.76 1.63
CA THR A 27 2.81 23.50 1.80
C THR A 27 2.00 22.36 1.20
N ASN A 28 2.48 21.83 0.08
CA ASN A 28 1.90 20.64 -0.53
C ASN A 28 2.28 19.38 0.28
N ILE A 29 1.38 18.96 1.17
CA ILE A 29 1.51 17.72 1.98
C ILE A 29 1.52 16.44 1.13
N ASN A 30 1.16 16.55 -0.16
CA ASN A 30 1.10 15.46 -1.12
C ASN A 30 2.24 15.54 -2.16
N ALA A 31 3.27 16.34 -1.90
CA ALA A 31 4.44 16.40 -2.75
C ALA A 31 5.11 15.02 -2.86
N GLU A 32 5.46 14.66 -4.10
CA GLU A 32 6.30 13.51 -4.40
C GLU A 32 7.79 13.87 -4.32
N ASP A 33 8.61 12.92 -3.94
CA ASP A 33 10.05 12.97 -4.22
C ASP A 33 10.35 12.68 -5.71
N GLU A 34 11.62 12.70 -6.10
CA GLU A 34 12.07 12.44 -7.47
C GLU A 34 11.68 11.04 -7.99
N THR A 35 11.25 10.13 -7.11
CA THR A 35 10.88 8.75 -7.45
C THR A 35 9.37 8.51 -7.49
N GLY A 36 8.56 9.54 -7.18
CA GLY A 36 7.10 9.47 -7.11
C GLY A 36 6.59 8.96 -5.76
N ILE A 37 7.34 9.16 -4.67
CA ILE A 37 6.97 8.73 -3.32
C ILE A 37 6.47 9.93 -2.52
N THR A 38 5.26 9.82 -1.98
CA THR A 38 4.71 10.80 -1.04
C THR A 38 5.07 10.44 0.39
N ALA A 39 4.92 11.39 1.31
CA ALA A 39 5.08 11.16 2.74
C ALA A 39 4.24 9.97 3.27
N LEU A 40 3.00 9.82 2.77
CA LEU A 40 2.13 8.70 3.16
C LEU A 40 2.63 7.36 2.63
N ILE A 41 3.12 7.32 1.39
CA ILE A 41 3.69 6.08 0.82
C ILE A 41 4.93 5.66 1.61
N GLU A 42 5.81 6.60 1.95
CA GLU A 42 7.00 6.32 2.75
C GLU A 42 6.65 5.79 4.16
N ALA A 43 5.66 6.40 4.82
CA ALA A 43 5.15 5.91 6.10
C ALA A 43 4.59 4.48 6.01
N CYS A 44 3.89 4.17 4.91
CA CYS A 44 3.37 2.83 4.62
C CYS A 44 4.48 1.82 4.36
N ILE A 45 5.54 2.20 3.63
CA ILE A 45 6.72 1.35 3.39
C ILE A 45 7.43 1.00 4.70
N ARG A 46 7.53 1.97 5.62
CA ARG A 46 8.14 1.80 6.94
C ARG A 46 7.27 1.03 7.93
N GLY A 47 5.97 0.92 7.67
CA GLY A 47 5.04 0.21 8.56
C GLY A 47 4.65 1.00 9.82
N ASN A 48 4.99 2.29 9.90
CA ASN A 48 4.70 3.10 11.08
C ASN A 48 3.23 3.52 11.09
N LYS A 49 2.41 2.75 11.80
CA LYS A 49 0.97 2.99 11.93
C LYS A 49 0.63 4.36 12.51
N SER A 50 1.40 4.86 13.47
CA SER A 50 1.15 6.17 14.10
C SER A 50 1.32 7.31 13.10
N ILE A 51 2.40 7.29 12.30
CA ILE A 51 2.62 8.29 11.26
C ILE A 51 1.58 8.14 10.14
N VAL A 52 1.26 6.91 9.71
CA VAL A 52 0.23 6.69 8.69
C VAL A 52 -1.12 7.28 9.13
N LEU A 53 -1.54 7.02 10.37
CA LEU A 53 -2.77 7.57 10.91
C LEU A 53 -2.74 9.10 10.96
N LEU A 54 -1.64 9.67 11.49
CA LEU A 54 -1.45 11.12 11.57
C LEU A 54 -1.57 11.79 10.19
N LEU A 55 -0.94 11.24 9.16
CA LEU A 55 -0.99 11.78 7.79
C LEU A 55 -2.41 11.68 7.20
N LEU A 56 -3.07 10.52 7.35
CA LEU A 56 -4.44 10.31 6.87
C LEU A 56 -5.45 11.25 7.53
N GLU A 57 -5.35 11.45 8.85
CA GLU A 57 -6.23 12.35 9.61
C GLU A 57 -6.03 13.83 9.25
N ASN A 58 -4.85 14.19 8.72
CA ASN A 58 -4.54 15.54 8.24
C ASN A 58 -4.76 15.69 6.72
N GLY A 59 -5.52 14.78 6.10
CA GLY A 59 -5.98 14.94 4.71
C GLY A 59 -4.98 14.50 3.63
N CYS A 60 -3.90 13.81 3.99
CA CYS A 60 -3.10 13.10 2.97
C CYS A 60 -3.96 11.99 2.34
N PRO A 61 -4.10 11.94 1.00
CA PRO A 61 -5.02 11.03 0.35
C PRO A 61 -4.49 9.60 0.41
N ALA A 62 -5.32 8.68 0.88
CA ALA A 62 -4.99 7.25 0.91
C ALA A 62 -4.87 6.62 -0.48
N GLN A 63 -5.30 7.35 -1.51
CA GLN A 63 -5.21 6.98 -2.91
C GLN A 63 -4.43 8.07 -3.66
N PRO A 64 -3.36 7.73 -4.41
CA PRO A 64 -2.68 8.70 -5.25
C PRO A 64 -3.59 9.20 -6.37
N THR A 65 -3.30 10.38 -6.93
CA THR A 65 -4.04 10.83 -8.13
C THR A 65 -3.64 10.02 -9.36
N ALA A 66 -4.34 10.23 -10.48
CA ALA A 66 -3.92 9.66 -11.76
C ALA A 66 -2.50 10.12 -12.13
N GLY A 67 -1.67 9.20 -12.62
CA GLY A 67 -0.27 9.47 -13.03
C GLY A 67 0.80 9.08 -12.00
N PHE A 68 0.40 8.82 -10.75
CA PHE A 68 1.30 8.36 -9.70
C PHE A 68 1.77 6.93 -9.94
N ARG A 69 3.06 6.69 -9.68
CA ARG A 69 3.72 5.41 -9.93
C ARG A 69 3.48 4.36 -8.84
N HIS A 70 3.12 4.81 -7.62
CA HIS A 70 3.01 3.96 -6.43
C HIS A 70 1.74 4.30 -5.64
N SER A 71 1.16 3.33 -4.93
CA SER A 71 0.04 3.54 -4.00
C SER A 71 0.42 3.23 -2.56
N PRO A 72 -0.11 3.95 -1.55
CA PRO A 72 0.12 3.66 -0.13
C PRO A 72 -0.23 2.21 0.22
N LEU A 73 -1.39 1.74 -0.26
CA LEU A 73 -1.87 0.38 -0.02
C LEU A 73 -0.92 -0.68 -0.59
N ARG A 74 -0.38 -0.48 -1.81
CA ARG A 74 0.63 -1.37 -2.37
C ARG A 74 1.96 -1.29 -1.60
N GLY A 75 2.36 -0.10 -1.17
CA GLY A 75 3.57 0.11 -0.36
C GLY A 75 3.54 -0.69 0.95
N ALA A 76 2.40 -0.66 1.66
CA ALA A 76 2.17 -1.49 2.83
C ALA A 76 2.18 -2.99 2.50
N ALA A 77 1.47 -3.40 1.44
CA ALA A 77 1.34 -4.80 1.06
C ALA A 77 2.70 -5.44 0.66
N VAL A 78 3.51 -4.75 -0.17
CA VAL A 78 4.81 -5.27 -0.64
C VAL A 78 5.86 -5.33 0.47
N CYS A 79 5.68 -4.55 1.53
CA CYS A 79 6.54 -4.58 2.72
C CYS A 79 5.99 -5.50 3.83
N GLY A 80 4.86 -6.18 3.60
CA GLY A 80 4.29 -7.14 4.57
C GLY A 80 3.68 -6.49 5.81
N HIS A 81 3.14 -5.27 5.68
CA HIS A 81 2.53 -4.51 6.78
C HIS A 81 1.01 -4.68 6.79
N ALA A 82 0.56 -5.91 7.06
CA ALA A 82 -0.86 -6.28 7.03
C ALA A 82 -1.74 -5.42 7.94
N HIS A 83 -1.20 -4.96 9.07
CA HIS A 83 -1.89 -4.10 10.05
C HIS A 83 -2.27 -2.70 9.51
N LEU A 84 -1.68 -2.26 8.39
CA LEU A 84 -2.02 -0.99 7.73
C LEU A 84 -3.12 -1.14 6.68
N ILE A 85 -3.36 -2.34 6.17
CA ILE A 85 -4.28 -2.58 5.06
C ILE A 85 -5.73 -2.18 5.43
N PRO A 86 -6.31 -2.62 6.56
CA PRO A 86 -7.65 -2.21 6.94
C PRO A 86 -7.77 -0.70 7.17
N LEU A 87 -6.71 -0.07 7.68
CA LEU A 87 -6.67 1.38 7.89
C LEU A 87 -6.73 2.14 6.56
N LEU A 88 -5.89 1.78 5.60
CA LEU A 88 -5.84 2.41 4.29
C LEU A 88 -7.16 2.23 3.51
N LEU A 89 -7.73 1.02 3.54
CA LEU A 89 -9.03 0.73 2.92
C LEU A 89 -10.16 1.57 3.55
N LYS A 90 -10.15 1.76 4.87
CA LYS A 90 -11.11 2.62 5.58
C LYS A 90 -11.02 4.09 5.15
N PHE A 91 -9.81 4.57 4.84
CA PHE A 91 -9.58 5.92 4.32
C PHE A 91 -9.74 6.04 2.79
N GLY A 92 -10.36 5.05 2.14
CA GLY A 92 -10.77 5.13 0.75
C GLY A 92 -9.72 4.68 -0.27
N SER A 93 -8.63 4.00 0.15
CA SER A 93 -7.76 3.31 -0.81
C SER A 93 -8.56 2.31 -1.63
N CYS A 94 -8.28 2.26 -2.94
CA CYS A 94 -8.88 1.26 -3.82
C CYS A 94 -8.04 -0.04 -3.76
N PRO A 95 -8.60 -1.20 -3.34
CA PRO A 95 -7.85 -2.45 -3.27
C PRO A 95 -7.34 -2.93 -4.64
N ASN A 96 -7.96 -2.48 -5.72
CA ASN A 96 -7.61 -2.81 -7.10
C ASN A 96 -6.79 -1.71 -7.79
N SER A 97 -6.30 -0.71 -7.06
CA SER A 97 -5.46 0.34 -7.64
C SER A 97 -4.25 -0.27 -8.32
N VAL A 98 -3.92 0.17 -9.54
CA VAL A 98 -2.76 -0.33 -10.26
C VAL A 98 -1.62 0.69 -10.22
N SER A 99 -0.41 0.20 -9.95
CA SER A 99 0.83 0.95 -10.08
C SER A 99 1.46 0.74 -11.46
N ASP A 100 2.68 1.24 -11.67
CA ASP A 100 3.50 0.89 -12.83
C ASP A 100 3.54 -0.62 -13.08
N GLY A 101 3.43 -1.01 -14.36
CA GLY A 101 3.36 -2.41 -14.78
C GLY A 101 2.03 -3.10 -14.45
N HIS A 102 0.97 -2.32 -14.20
CA HIS A 102 -0.37 -2.78 -13.87
C HIS A 102 -0.42 -3.67 -12.60
N ARG A 103 0.38 -3.33 -11.59
CA ARG A 103 0.50 -4.15 -10.37
C ARG A 103 -0.45 -3.68 -9.27
N THR A 104 -1.23 -4.62 -8.72
CA THR A 104 -2.18 -4.36 -7.63
C THR A 104 -1.53 -4.49 -6.24
N PRO A 105 -2.16 -3.97 -5.17
CA PRO A 105 -1.78 -4.28 -3.79
C PRO A 105 -1.72 -5.78 -3.50
N LEU A 106 -2.67 -6.56 -4.03
CA LEU A 106 -2.70 -8.01 -3.84
C LEU A 106 -1.49 -8.70 -4.47
N MET A 107 -1.05 -8.25 -5.64
CA MET A 107 0.23 -8.68 -6.23
C MET A 107 1.43 -8.28 -5.37
N GLY A 108 1.39 -7.09 -4.75
CA GLY A 108 2.41 -6.66 -3.78
C GLY A 108 2.53 -7.63 -2.60
N ALA A 109 1.41 -8.07 -2.03
CA ALA A 109 1.38 -9.08 -0.97
C ALA A 109 1.93 -10.46 -1.43
N CYS A 110 1.86 -10.76 -2.72
CA CYS A 110 2.33 -12.02 -3.32
C CYS A 110 3.74 -11.94 -3.89
N PHE A 111 4.35 -10.75 -3.90
CA PHE A 111 5.71 -10.48 -4.37
C PHE A 111 6.41 -9.50 -3.43
N LEU A 112 6.54 -9.92 -2.16
CA LEU A 112 7.16 -9.11 -1.11
C LEU A 112 8.59 -8.68 -1.45
N ARG A 113 9.01 -7.53 -0.92
CA ARG A 113 10.41 -7.06 -1.00
C ARG A 113 11.38 -8.08 -0.40
N ASN A 114 12.60 -8.09 -0.92
CA ASN A 114 13.68 -8.91 -0.39
C ASN A 114 13.92 -8.61 1.10
N GLY A 115 14.10 -9.65 1.90
CA GLY A 115 14.32 -9.55 3.36
C GLY A 115 13.05 -9.52 4.20
N ILE A 116 11.86 -9.48 3.59
CA ILE A 116 10.59 -9.61 4.31
C ILE A 116 10.25 -11.10 4.49
N ASP A 117 9.82 -11.49 5.70
CA ASP A 117 9.37 -12.86 5.99
C ASP A 117 8.19 -13.24 5.07
N ALA A 118 8.32 -14.37 4.37
CA ALA A 118 7.29 -14.92 3.50
C ALA A 118 5.94 -15.14 4.21
N ARG A 119 5.95 -15.38 5.53
CA ARG A 119 4.73 -15.51 6.35
C ARG A 119 3.88 -14.24 6.36
N LYS A 120 4.48 -13.07 6.15
CA LYS A 120 3.72 -11.81 6.04
C LYS A 120 2.83 -11.75 4.79
N SER A 121 3.12 -12.58 3.77
CA SER A 121 2.30 -12.66 2.56
C SER A 121 0.88 -13.07 2.90
N VAL A 122 0.70 -14.14 3.68
CA VAL A 122 -0.65 -14.67 3.98
C VAL A 122 -1.46 -13.68 4.82
N GLU A 123 -0.82 -12.93 5.73
CA GLU A 123 -1.47 -11.89 6.52
C GLU A 123 -1.99 -10.75 5.62
N CYS A 124 -1.16 -10.27 4.70
CA CYS A 124 -1.55 -9.22 3.76
C CYS A 124 -2.62 -9.68 2.77
N VAL A 125 -2.49 -10.91 2.24
CA VAL A 125 -3.48 -11.50 1.31
C VAL A 125 -4.84 -11.62 2.01
N ARG A 126 -4.87 -12.13 3.25
CA ARG A 126 -6.10 -12.21 4.04
C ARG A 126 -6.72 -10.83 4.24
N ALA A 127 -5.95 -9.86 4.73
CA ALA A 127 -6.44 -8.51 4.99
C ALA A 127 -6.99 -7.79 3.74
N LEU A 128 -6.43 -8.07 2.55
CA LEU A 128 -6.97 -7.53 1.29
C LEU A 128 -8.23 -8.26 0.85
N LEU A 129 -8.25 -9.59 0.93
CA LEU A 129 -9.40 -10.41 0.52
C LEU A 129 -10.60 -10.30 1.47
N ASP A 130 -10.39 -9.80 2.69
CA ASP A 130 -11.48 -9.42 3.61
C ASP A 130 -12.31 -8.23 3.06
N ASP A 131 -11.77 -7.45 2.12
CA ASP A 131 -12.53 -6.43 1.39
C ASP A 131 -13.17 -7.02 0.13
N GLU A 132 -14.51 -7.03 0.09
CA GLU A 132 -15.30 -7.60 -1.03
C GLU A 132 -15.05 -6.93 -2.38
N ARG A 133 -14.42 -5.74 -2.40
CA ARG A 133 -14.08 -5.06 -3.65
C ARG A 133 -12.81 -5.63 -4.28
N THR A 134 -11.99 -6.36 -3.53
CA THR A 134 -10.71 -6.88 -4.00
C THR A 134 -10.89 -7.94 -5.07
N ASP A 135 -10.38 -7.65 -6.27
CA ASP A 135 -10.39 -8.54 -7.42
C ASP A 135 -9.08 -9.36 -7.47
N PRO A 136 -9.12 -10.68 -7.21
CA PRO A 136 -7.93 -11.53 -7.23
C PRO A 136 -7.49 -11.92 -8.64
N THR A 137 -8.27 -11.59 -9.67
CA THR A 137 -8.09 -12.07 -11.05
C THR A 137 -7.38 -11.05 -11.96
N ILE A 138 -7.17 -9.82 -11.49
CA ILE A 138 -6.42 -8.81 -12.24
C ILE A 138 -5.03 -9.34 -12.56
N ALA A 139 -4.64 -9.22 -13.83
CA ALA A 139 -3.33 -9.61 -14.33
C ALA A 139 -2.47 -8.37 -14.62
N ASN A 140 -1.18 -8.47 -14.31
CA ASN A 140 -0.23 -7.39 -14.57
C ASN A 140 0.11 -7.28 -16.07
N SER A 141 1.01 -6.37 -16.45
CA SER A 141 1.43 -6.22 -17.86
C SER A 141 2.16 -7.44 -18.44
N TYR A 142 2.55 -8.42 -17.61
CA TYR A 142 3.14 -9.70 -18.00
C TYR A 142 2.12 -10.84 -18.03
N SER A 143 0.82 -10.52 -17.90
CA SER A 143 -0.28 -11.51 -17.80
C SER A 143 -0.21 -12.40 -16.54
N GLU A 144 0.48 -11.94 -15.49
CA GLU A 144 0.57 -12.67 -14.22
C GLU A 144 -0.44 -12.11 -13.21
N THR A 145 -1.24 -12.98 -12.61
CA THR A 145 -2.15 -12.65 -11.50
C THR A 145 -1.40 -12.67 -10.16
N ALA A 146 -2.08 -12.23 -9.09
CA ALA A 146 -1.54 -12.41 -7.73
C ALA A 146 -1.27 -13.90 -7.40
N LEU A 147 -2.11 -14.81 -7.92
CA LEU A 147 -1.94 -16.25 -7.76
C LEU A 147 -0.65 -16.74 -8.44
N ASP A 148 -0.35 -16.26 -9.64
CA ASP A 148 0.85 -16.65 -10.38
C ASP A 148 2.12 -16.19 -9.66
N LEU A 149 2.12 -14.94 -9.17
CA LEU A 149 3.23 -14.42 -8.37
C LEU A 149 3.43 -15.21 -7.06
N ALA A 150 2.34 -15.56 -6.38
CA ALA A 150 2.42 -16.38 -5.16
C ALA A 150 3.02 -17.77 -5.45
N LYS A 151 2.69 -18.38 -6.60
CA LYS A 151 3.29 -19.64 -7.07
C LYS A 151 4.79 -19.49 -7.36
N ILE A 152 5.19 -18.44 -8.09
CA ILE A 152 6.59 -18.14 -8.39
C ILE A 152 7.41 -17.99 -7.11
N ARG A 153 6.83 -17.39 -6.06
CA ARG A 153 7.49 -17.18 -4.76
C ARG A 153 7.36 -18.36 -3.79
N GLY A 154 6.55 -19.36 -4.09
CA GLY A 154 6.31 -20.50 -3.20
C GLY A 154 5.49 -20.17 -1.94
N TYR A 155 4.65 -19.13 -1.97
CA TYR A 155 3.83 -18.69 -0.83
C TYR A 155 2.61 -19.60 -0.64
N THR A 156 2.84 -20.82 -0.16
CA THR A 156 1.87 -21.93 -0.12
C THR A 156 0.50 -21.54 0.48
N GLU A 157 0.47 -20.89 1.64
CA GLU A 157 -0.81 -20.48 2.26
C GLU A 157 -1.54 -19.40 1.44
N SER A 158 -0.80 -18.43 0.90
CA SER A 158 -1.36 -17.40 0.02
C SER A 158 -1.93 -17.99 -1.26
N ILE A 159 -1.27 -19.00 -1.85
CA ILE A 159 -1.76 -19.74 -3.03
C ILE A 159 -3.14 -20.36 -2.74
N LEU A 160 -3.31 -21.00 -1.58
CA LEU A 160 -4.59 -21.62 -1.20
C LEU A 160 -5.69 -20.57 -1.04
N LEU A 161 -5.42 -19.46 -0.35
CA LEU A 161 -6.39 -18.38 -0.18
C LEU A 161 -6.79 -17.75 -1.51
N LEU A 162 -5.82 -17.51 -2.41
CA LEU A 162 -6.05 -16.91 -3.71
C LEU A 162 -6.85 -17.84 -4.63
N GLN A 163 -6.56 -19.14 -4.63
CA GLN A 163 -7.35 -20.11 -5.41
C GLN A 163 -8.82 -20.09 -4.96
N GLN A 164 -9.06 -20.16 -3.65
CA GLN A 164 -10.41 -20.07 -3.09
C GLN A 164 -11.10 -18.73 -3.39
N ALA A 165 -10.35 -17.62 -3.36
CA ALA A 165 -10.89 -16.31 -3.69
C ALA A 165 -11.25 -16.20 -5.17
N SER A 166 -10.38 -16.64 -6.08
CA SER A 166 -10.63 -16.65 -7.52
C SER A 166 -11.81 -17.53 -7.90
N ASP A 167 -11.96 -18.72 -7.29
CA ASP A 167 -13.09 -19.60 -7.56
C ASP A 167 -14.44 -19.00 -7.11
N ARG A 168 -14.41 -18.17 -6.06
CA ARG A 168 -15.57 -17.42 -5.55
C ARG A 168 -15.84 -16.15 -6.35
N TRP A 169 -14.82 -15.56 -6.95
CA TRP A 169 -14.90 -14.36 -7.78
C TRP A 169 -15.48 -14.67 -9.16
N LYS A 170 -16.74 -15.07 -9.19
CA LYS A 170 -17.53 -15.23 -10.41
C LYS A 170 -18.39 -13.98 -10.58
N LYS A 171 -17.87 -12.99 -11.32
CA LYS A 171 -18.66 -11.88 -11.85
C LYS A 171 -19.16 -12.22 -13.25
#